data_AF-U4TLV8-F1
#
_entry.id   AF-U4TLV8-F1
#
_cell.length_a   1.000
_cell.length_b   1.000
_cell.length_c   1.000
_cell.angle_alpha   90.00
_cell.angle_beta   90.00
_cell.angle_gamma   90.00
#
_symmetry.space_group_name_H-M   'P 1'
#
loop_
_entity.id
_entity.type
_entity.pdbx_description
1 polymer ?
#
loop_
_entity_poly.entity_id
_entity_poly.type
_entity_poly.pdbx_seq_one_letter_code
_entity_poly.pdbx_strand_id
1 'polypeptide(L)'
;MSTEHNVVLPQHLRIAPATLAATGVSLIWDHPHTEPAITQYRVVKTDGLLYAVRDTSQTHFTIAGLTPATSYTVTVEAWAGSTRVGTPAVVAFTTKAAGKVLDVTKAPYAADPTGKTLATAAVQQAITDCPAGGTVLIPEMTTIRTGALFLKSQMTLQVDGVLQGSTDPADYLAPSDYPGQVNADGLLLNRYEGWELPTYASLLNAGWLNQADRQAVNCRDLTICGEGTIAGGGAALGDAEKQLYADQEKYPLYVSDTMGGRRNRGRLIQLIQCHTVDIHGLTLVDPPAWTVHMIYCDTITSHDLTIYSPRIDNGDGWDPDSSRNLLIYGSTFNTGDDCIAVKSGKNPEGNTIGLPTSHLLAFDLKMQGGHGMIIGSEMSGGVEDVIVRDSQIQGTDYGFEIKANPDRGGYVRQVTLQDCVVDRVMIHSMPYNTDGVPAATLPAVSEITIRDTAVTGAEERVIQLVGFQRDGETAPVRKVVLENLTLGAASAGPKEIYLDYCDDVQIRRVVQTADGRTPQIIQNEGNVHGVTVK
;
A
#
# COMPACT_ATOMS: atom_id res chain seq x y z
N MET A 1 -5.59 -35.70 31.63
CA MET A 1 -6.09 -36.24 30.34
C MET A 1 -7.09 -35.23 29.80
N SER A 2 -6.58 -34.16 29.19
CA SER A 2 -7.41 -33.12 28.58
C SER A 2 -7.55 -33.42 27.09
N THR A 3 -8.77 -33.30 26.61
CA THR A 3 -9.16 -33.30 25.21
C THR A 3 -8.39 -32.20 24.46
N GLU A 4 -7.24 -32.53 23.87
CA GLU A 4 -6.58 -31.67 22.89
C GLU A 4 -7.50 -31.59 21.67
N HIS A 5 -8.18 -30.46 21.55
CA HIS A 5 -9.03 -30.17 20.41
C HIS A 5 -8.21 -30.18 19.13
N ASN A 6 -8.74 -30.84 18.09
CA ASN A 6 -8.30 -30.84 16.70
C ASN A 6 -8.34 -29.42 16.09
N VAL A 7 -7.56 -28.47 16.61
CA VAL A 7 -7.43 -27.12 16.04
C VAL A 7 -6.42 -27.17 14.92
N VAL A 8 -6.80 -26.67 13.74
CA VAL A 8 -5.89 -26.53 12.60
C VAL A 8 -4.96 -25.34 12.84
N LEU A 9 -3.64 -25.57 12.79
CA LEU A 9 -2.59 -24.57 12.99
C LEU A 9 -1.52 -24.65 11.88
N PRO A 10 -1.07 -23.52 11.31
CA PRO A 10 -1.61 -22.16 11.52
C PRO A 10 -3.04 -22.00 11.00
N GLN A 11 -3.70 -20.92 11.40
CA GLN A 11 -5.07 -20.64 10.96
C GLN A 11 -5.08 -19.98 9.58
N HIS A 12 -6.17 -20.19 8.84
CA HIS A 12 -6.46 -19.52 7.56
C HIS A 12 -5.33 -19.58 6.51
N LEU A 13 -4.57 -20.68 6.48
CA LEU A 13 -3.63 -20.95 5.39
C LEU A 13 -4.36 -20.91 4.05
N ARG A 14 -3.86 -20.09 3.14
CA ARG A 14 -4.42 -19.90 1.80
C ARG A 14 -3.36 -19.44 0.82
N ILE A 15 -3.67 -19.54 -0.46
CA ILE A 15 -2.92 -18.83 -1.50
C ILE A 15 -3.20 -17.33 -1.34
N ALA A 16 -2.17 -16.50 -1.34
CA ALA A 16 -2.34 -15.05 -1.42
C ALA A 16 -3.07 -14.71 -2.73
N PRO A 17 -4.14 -13.90 -2.70
CA PRO A 17 -4.88 -13.53 -3.90
C PRO A 17 -3.97 -13.05 -5.04
N ALA A 18 -4.35 -13.28 -6.30
CA ALA A 18 -3.59 -12.95 -7.51
C ALA A 18 -2.21 -13.66 -7.71
N THR A 19 -1.58 -14.24 -6.67
CA THR A 19 -0.17 -14.72 -6.75
C THR A 19 0.05 -16.09 -7.39
N LEU A 20 -1.01 -16.83 -7.74
CA LEU A 20 -0.85 -18.16 -8.37
C LEU A 20 -0.31 -17.99 -9.80
N ALA A 21 0.92 -18.42 -10.03
CA ALA A 21 1.63 -18.32 -11.31
C ALA A 21 1.86 -19.70 -11.95
N ALA A 22 2.52 -19.71 -13.13
CA ALA A 22 2.91 -20.95 -13.80
C ALA A 22 4.03 -21.69 -13.08
N THR A 23 4.93 -20.93 -12.44
CA THR A 23 6.15 -21.46 -11.80
C THR A 23 6.27 -21.07 -10.33
N GLY A 24 5.23 -20.50 -9.73
CA GLY A 24 5.24 -20.16 -8.32
C GLY A 24 3.86 -19.86 -7.74
N VAL A 25 3.83 -19.72 -6.42
CA VAL A 25 2.65 -19.31 -5.65
C VAL A 25 3.12 -18.70 -4.33
N SER A 26 2.41 -17.69 -3.83
CA SER A 26 2.61 -17.24 -2.46
C SER A 26 1.51 -17.77 -1.54
N LEU A 27 1.92 -18.25 -0.37
CA LEU A 27 1.05 -18.74 0.69
C LEU A 27 1.10 -17.78 1.87
N ILE A 28 -0.06 -17.54 2.48
CA ILE A 28 -0.20 -16.70 3.68
C ILE A 28 -1.06 -17.41 4.71
N TRP A 29 -0.82 -17.11 5.98
CA TRP A 29 -1.60 -17.64 7.11
C TRP A 29 -1.65 -16.63 8.26
N ASP A 30 -2.41 -16.96 9.29
CA ASP A 30 -2.53 -16.12 10.48
C ASP A 30 -1.74 -16.74 11.64
N HIS A 31 -1.08 -15.87 12.41
CA HIS A 31 -0.45 -16.27 13.66
C HIS A 31 -1.53 -16.49 14.74
N PRO A 32 -1.59 -17.64 15.42
CA PRO A 32 -2.55 -17.88 16.47
C PRO A 32 -2.06 -17.27 17.80
N HIS A 33 -2.91 -16.49 18.47
CA HIS A 33 -2.61 -15.89 19.79
C HIS A 33 -2.93 -16.83 20.97
N THR A 34 -2.89 -18.15 20.74
CA THR A 34 -3.30 -19.18 21.72
C THR A 34 -2.12 -20.03 22.17
N GLU A 35 -2.15 -20.51 23.42
CA GLU A 35 -1.21 -21.50 23.91
C GLU A 35 -1.37 -22.87 23.19
N PRO A 36 -0.28 -23.63 22.98
CA PRO A 36 1.11 -23.31 23.33
C PRO A 36 1.71 -22.23 22.42
N ALA A 37 2.55 -21.35 22.98
CA ALA A 37 3.28 -20.35 22.21
C ALA A 37 4.09 -21.00 21.05
N ILE A 38 3.70 -20.67 19.82
CA ILE A 38 4.40 -21.11 18.61
C ILE A 38 5.76 -20.45 18.58
N THR A 39 6.78 -21.21 18.19
CA THR A 39 8.15 -20.71 18.03
C THR A 39 8.60 -20.72 16.58
N GLN A 40 7.96 -21.51 15.70
CA GLN A 40 8.28 -21.55 14.27
C GLN A 40 7.14 -22.20 13.45
N TYR A 41 7.14 -21.94 12.15
CA TYR A 41 6.37 -22.67 11.16
C TYR A 41 7.28 -23.48 10.25
N ARG A 42 6.80 -24.64 9.77
CA ARG A 42 7.47 -25.43 8.74
C ARG A 42 6.57 -25.55 7.53
N VAL A 43 7.06 -25.14 6.37
CA VAL A 43 6.38 -25.30 5.08
C VAL A 43 6.89 -26.59 4.43
N VAL A 44 6.00 -27.54 4.18
CA VAL A 44 6.33 -28.93 3.85
C VAL A 44 5.68 -29.33 2.53
N LYS A 45 6.46 -30.05 1.70
CA LYS A 45 6.03 -30.70 0.46
C LYS A 45 5.15 -31.91 0.73
N THR A 46 4.48 -32.38 -0.33
CA THR A 46 3.67 -33.61 -0.28
C THR A 46 4.51 -34.87 0.03
N ASP A 47 5.80 -34.88 -0.36
CA ASP A 47 6.74 -35.98 -0.08
C ASP A 47 7.37 -35.92 1.33
N GLY A 48 6.99 -34.94 2.15
CA GLY A 48 7.51 -34.73 3.50
C GLY A 48 8.81 -33.92 3.57
N LEU A 49 9.38 -33.49 2.44
CA LEU A 49 10.55 -32.62 2.44
C LEU A 49 10.16 -31.17 2.77
N LEU A 50 11.08 -30.44 3.41
CA LEU A 50 10.88 -29.03 3.72
C LEU A 50 11.03 -28.15 2.48
N TYR A 51 10.12 -27.20 2.32
CA TYR A 51 10.38 -25.98 1.55
C TYR A 51 11.17 -24.99 2.40
N ALA A 52 10.69 -24.70 3.62
CA ALA A 52 11.30 -23.71 4.50
C ALA A 52 10.90 -23.89 5.96
N VAL A 53 11.68 -23.28 6.85
CA VAL A 53 11.31 -22.98 8.23
C VAL A 53 11.13 -21.47 8.32
N ARG A 54 10.08 -21.02 9.02
CA ARG A 54 9.74 -19.61 9.18
C ARG A 54 9.64 -19.24 10.66
N ASP A 55 10.10 -18.06 11.00
CA ASP A 55 9.90 -17.49 12.32
C ASP A 55 8.42 -17.12 12.53
N THR A 56 8.04 -16.85 13.78
CA THR A 56 6.64 -16.58 14.16
C THR A 56 6.04 -15.35 13.51
N SER A 57 6.86 -14.35 13.19
CA SER A 57 6.48 -13.13 12.46
C SER A 57 6.36 -13.34 10.95
N GLN A 58 6.94 -14.41 10.40
CA GLN A 58 6.94 -14.69 8.97
C GLN A 58 5.74 -15.57 8.61
N THR A 59 4.57 -14.95 8.53
CA THR A 59 3.30 -15.64 8.25
C THR A 59 2.98 -15.79 6.75
N HIS A 60 4.03 -15.85 5.93
CA HIS A 60 3.94 -16.01 4.48
C HIS A 60 5.13 -16.79 3.92
N PHE A 61 4.97 -17.39 2.74
CA PHE A 61 6.05 -18.04 2.00
C PHE A 61 5.74 -18.16 0.51
N THR A 62 6.65 -17.67 -0.33
CA THR A 62 6.59 -17.84 -1.79
C THR A 62 7.35 -19.09 -2.22
N ILE A 63 6.65 -20.00 -2.88
CA ILE A 63 7.25 -21.17 -3.52
C ILE A 63 7.54 -20.80 -4.98
N ALA A 64 8.80 -20.86 -5.37
CA ALA A 64 9.25 -20.66 -6.76
C ALA A 64 9.70 -21.98 -7.41
N GLY A 65 9.97 -21.96 -8.71
CA GLY A 65 10.50 -23.10 -9.46
C GLY A 65 9.52 -24.27 -9.61
N LEU A 66 8.21 -24.03 -9.48
CA LEU A 66 7.20 -25.04 -9.70
C LEU A 66 7.08 -25.41 -11.17
N THR A 67 6.67 -26.65 -11.44
CA THR A 67 6.30 -27.10 -12.79
C THR A 67 4.93 -26.52 -13.17
N PRO A 68 4.77 -25.93 -14.36
CA PRO A 68 3.48 -25.46 -14.89
C PRO A 68 2.42 -26.54 -15.01
N ALA A 69 1.14 -26.14 -14.96
CA ALA A 69 -0.02 -27.02 -15.10
C ALA A 69 0.04 -28.28 -14.19
N THR A 70 0.60 -28.15 -13.00
CA THR A 70 0.86 -29.27 -12.08
C THR A 70 0.16 -29.02 -10.75
N SER A 71 -0.48 -30.05 -10.20
CA SER A 71 -1.15 -29.97 -8.91
C SER A 71 -0.16 -30.22 -7.76
N TYR A 72 -0.25 -29.41 -6.71
CA TYR A 72 0.55 -29.50 -5.50
C TYR A 72 -0.36 -29.54 -4.28
N THR A 73 0.14 -30.17 -3.23
CA THR A 73 -0.42 -30.07 -1.88
C THR A 73 0.69 -29.64 -0.94
N VAL A 74 0.52 -28.50 -0.29
CA VAL A 74 1.48 -27.91 0.64
C VAL A 74 0.88 -27.93 2.04
N THR A 75 1.71 -28.31 3.00
CA THR A 75 1.34 -28.32 4.42
C THR A 75 2.15 -27.26 5.15
N VAL A 76 1.50 -26.50 6.04
CA VAL A 76 2.19 -25.65 7.01
C VAL A 76 1.94 -26.21 8.40
N GLU A 77 3.02 -26.52 9.10
CA GLU A 77 3.00 -27.03 10.46
C GLU A 77 3.39 -25.95 11.47
N ALA A 78 2.64 -25.84 12.56
CA ALA A 78 3.00 -25.04 13.72
C ALA A 78 3.84 -25.86 14.73
N TRP A 79 4.88 -25.25 15.30
CA TRP A 79 5.76 -25.91 16.26
C TRP A 79 5.98 -25.03 17.50
N ALA A 80 5.95 -25.64 18.69
CA ALA A 80 6.34 -25.06 19.97
C ALA A 80 7.62 -25.75 20.45
N GLY A 81 8.75 -25.08 20.29
CA GLY A 81 10.07 -25.67 20.47
C GLY A 81 10.29 -26.84 19.51
N SER A 82 10.51 -28.04 20.07
CA SER A 82 10.71 -29.27 19.31
C SER A 82 9.44 -30.10 19.09
N THR A 83 8.28 -29.60 19.52
CA THR A 83 7.00 -30.33 19.43
C THR A 83 6.08 -29.68 18.41
N ARG A 84 5.53 -30.47 17.48
CA ARG A 84 4.48 -30.01 16.56
C ARG A 84 3.16 -29.85 17.32
N VAL A 85 2.45 -28.76 17.06
CA VAL A 85 1.22 -28.42 17.77
C VAL A 85 0.06 -28.25 16.80
N GLY A 86 -1.13 -28.72 17.20
CA GLY A 86 -2.32 -28.70 16.36
C GLY A 86 -2.27 -29.65 15.16
N THR A 87 -3.36 -29.63 14.39
CA THR A 87 -3.43 -30.30 13.08
C THR A 87 -2.79 -29.40 12.02
N PRO A 88 -1.85 -29.90 11.19
CA PRO A 88 -1.24 -29.08 10.14
C PRO A 88 -2.27 -28.50 9.18
N ALA A 89 -2.08 -27.24 8.80
CA ALA A 89 -2.88 -26.60 7.76
C ALA A 89 -2.43 -27.07 6.38
N VAL A 90 -3.38 -27.33 5.48
CA VAL A 90 -3.10 -27.86 4.15
C VAL A 90 -3.77 -27.00 3.10
N VAL A 91 -3.04 -26.71 2.02
CA VAL A 91 -3.57 -26.03 0.83
C VAL A 91 -3.20 -26.83 -0.41
N ALA A 92 -4.16 -27.01 -1.30
CA ALA A 92 -3.96 -27.65 -2.60
C ALA A 92 -4.23 -26.65 -3.72
N PHE A 93 -3.42 -26.71 -4.77
CA PHE A 93 -3.53 -25.81 -5.91
C PHE A 93 -2.97 -26.44 -7.18
N THR A 94 -3.27 -25.86 -8.32
CA THR A 94 -2.68 -26.23 -9.61
C THR A 94 -2.06 -25.00 -10.24
N THR A 95 -0.77 -25.05 -10.57
CA THR A 95 -0.08 -23.93 -11.23
C THR A 95 -0.69 -23.62 -12.59
N LYS A 96 -0.58 -22.35 -13.02
CA LYS A 96 -1.03 -21.95 -14.35
C LYS A 96 -0.22 -22.65 -15.45
N ALA A 97 -0.75 -22.67 -16.68
CA ALA A 97 0.02 -23.12 -17.84
C ALA A 97 1.17 -22.14 -18.13
N ALA A 98 2.26 -22.65 -18.72
CA ALA A 98 3.38 -21.81 -19.13
C ALA A 98 2.98 -20.85 -20.26
N GLY A 99 3.35 -19.58 -20.12
CA GLY A 99 3.21 -18.56 -21.15
C GLY A 99 4.39 -18.49 -22.11
N LYS A 100 4.18 -17.80 -23.24
CA LYS A 100 5.28 -17.39 -24.12
C LYS A 100 6.06 -16.25 -23.47
N VAL A 101 7.39 -16.36 -23.41
CA VAL A 101 8.28 -15.28 -22.97
C VAL A 101 8.76 -14.47 -24.17
N LEU A 102 8.64 -13.15 -24.08
CA LEU A 102 9.10 -12.16 -25.06
C LEU A 102 10.21 -11.31 -24.42
N ASP A 103 11.45 -11.68 -24.68
CA ASP A 103 12.63 -10.87 -24.29
C ASP A 103 12.73 -9.66 -25.21
N VAL A 104 12.64 -8.46 -24.62
CA VAL A 104 12.62 -7.19 -25.37
C VAL A 104 13.94 -6.92 -26.11
N THR A 105 15.05 -7.55 -25.72
CA THR A 105 16.37 -7.37 -26.36
C THR A 105 16.54 -8.24 -27.60
N LYS A 106 15.66 -9.22 -27.82
CA LYS A 106 15.71 -10.13 -28.97
C LYS A 106 14.83 -9.63 -30.12
N ALA A 107 15.09 -10.16 -31.31
CA ALA A 107 14.22 -9.93 -32.46
C ALA A 107 12.79 -10.45 -32.16
N PRO A 108 11.74 -9.72 -32.58
CA PRO A 108 11.78 -8.55 -33.46
C PRO A 108 11.95 -7.19 -32.75
N TYR A 109 11.98 -7.15 -31.42
CA TYR A 109 11.94 -5.91 -30.63
C TYR A 109 13.28 -5.18 -30.59
N ALA A 110 14.36 -5.93 -30.33
CA ALA A 110 15.73 -5.44 -30.30
C ALA A 110 15.92 -4.12 -29.51
N ALA A 111 15.22 -4.01 -28.37
CA ALA A 111 15.37 -2.89 -27.45
C ALA A 111 16.85 -2.77 -27.01
N ASP A 112 17.36 -1.55 -26.96
CA ASP A 112 18.75 -1.28 -26.57
C ASP A 112 18.99 -1.65 -25.10
N PRO A 113 19.80 -2.69 -24.83
CA PRO A 113 20.02 -3.19 -23.47
C PRO A 113 20.94 -2.29 -22.64
N THR A 114 21.47 -1.21 -23.22
CA THR A 114 22.44 -0.33 -22.55
C THR A 114 21.83 0.94 -21.97
N GLY A 115 20.57 1.23 -22.25
CA GLY A 115 19.85 2.42 -21.79
C GLY A 115 20.28 3.72 -22.47
N LYS A 116 21.13 3.65 -23.50
CA LYS A 116 21.64 4.82 -24.23
C LYS A 116 20.60 5.40 -25.17
N THR A 117 19.73 4.57 -25.71
CA THR A 117 18.64 4.97 -26.59
C THR A 117 17.28 4.66 -25.99
N LEU A 118 16.29 5.47 -26.34
CA LEU A 118 14.92 5.29 -25.88
C LEU A 118 14.29 4.09 -26.59
N ALA A 119 13.82 3.11 -25.83
CA ALA A 119 13.28 1.85 -26.33
C ALA A 119 11.75 1.74 -26.21
N THR A 120 11.04 2.84 -25.94
CA THR A 120 9.59 2.87 -25.67
C THR A 120 8.78 2.09 -26.71
N ALA A 121 9.00 2.37 -28.00
CA ALA A 121 8.27 1.71 -29.08
C ALA A 121 8.56 0.20 -29.15
N ALA A 122 9.80 -0.22 -28.93
CA ALA A 122 10.19 -1.64 -28.96
C ALA A 122 9.55 -2.42 -27.80
N VAL A 123 9.59 -1.86 -26.58
CA VAL A 123 8.99 -2.48 -25.39
C VAL A 123 7.48 -2.48 -25.49
N GLN A 124 6.86 -1.38 -25.94
CA GLN A 124 5.42 -1.31 -26.15
C GLN A 124 4.95 -2.31 -27.22
N GLN A 125 5.73 -2.53 -28.27
CA GLN A 125 5.42 -3.56 -29.26
C GLN A 125 5.47 -4.97 -28.64
N ALA A 126 6.43 -5.26 -27.77
CA ALA A 126 6.48 -6.54 -27.04
C ALA A 126 5.25 -6.73 -26.14
N ILE A 127 4.78 -5.67 -25.47
CA ILE A 127 3.55 -5.67 -24.68
C ILE A 127 2.33 -5.95 -25.59
N THR A 128 2.23 -5.26 -26.71
CA THR A 128 1.15 -5.45 -27.69
C THR A 128 1.12 -6.89 -28.22
N ASP A 129 2.28 -7.46 -28.55
CA ASP A 129 2.42 -8.81 -29.09
C ASP A 129 2.28 -9.93 -28.04
N CYS A 130 2.35 -9.60 -26.75
CA CYS A 130 2.31 -10.58 -25.67
C CYS A 130 1.00 -11.37 -25.69
N PRO A 131 1.01 -12.70 -25.87
CA PRO A 131 -0.22 -13.48 -25.83
C PRO A 131 -0.78 -13.54 -24.42
N ALA A 132 -2.07 -13.89 -24.28
CA ALA A 132 -2.67 -14.12 -22.97
C ALA A 132 -1.88 -15.19 -22.19
N GLY A 133 -1.58 -14.90 -20.92
CA GLY A 133 -0.72 -15.69 -20.05
C GLY A 133 0.78 -15.58 -20.36
N GLY A 134 1.19 -14.77 -21.34
CA GLY A 134 2.58 -14.56 -21.71
C GLY A 134 3.33 -13.57 -20.81
N THR A 135 4.65 -13.54 -20.97
CA THR A 135 5.57 -12.68 -20.22
C THR A 135 6.33 -11.77 -21.18
N VAL A 136 6.36 -10.47 -20.91
CA VAL A 136 7.34 -9.54 -21.47
C VAL A 136 8.49 -9.44 -20.47
N LEU A 137 9.71 -9.74 -20.92
CA LEU A 137 10.89 -9.81 -20.07
C LEU A 137 11.85 -8.66 -20.36
N ILE A 138 12.19 -7.91 -19.31
CA ILE A 138 13.36 -7.03 -19.23
C ILE A 138 14.48 -7.86 -18.56
N PRO A 139 15.45 -8.39 -19.32
CA PRO A 139 16.37 -9.39 -18.81
C PRO A 139 17.43 -8.82 -17.85
N GLU A 140 18.00 -9.70 -17.03
CA GLU A 140 19.15 -9.40 -16.18
C GLU A 140 20.30 -8.73 -16.95
N MET A 141 21.13 -7.96 -16.23
CA MET A 141 22.29 -7.25 -16.80
C MET A 141 21.96 -6.29 -17.96
N THR A 142 20.72 -5.81 -18.04
CA THR A 142 20.31 -4.78 -19.00
C THR A 142 19.75 -3.55 -18.32
N THR A 143 19.90 -2.42 -18.97
CA THR A 143 19.17 -1.19 -18.67
C THR A 143 18.35 -0.84 -19.89
N ILE A 144 17.03 -0.84 -19.77
CA ILE A 144 16.11 -0.45 -20.84
C ILE A 144 15.54 0.91 -20.49
N ARG A 145 15.95 1.94 -21.24
CA ARG A 145 15.42 3.30 -21.07
C ARG A 145 14.12 3.47 -21.86
N THR A 146 13.06 3.96 -21.23
CA THR A 146 11.73 4.07 -21.85
C THR A 146 10.95 5.30 -21.36
N GLY A 147 9.99 5.74 -22.16
CA GLY A 147 8.87 6.58 -21.73
C GLY A 147 7.74 5.75 -21.13
N ALA A 148 6.54 6.32 -21.10
CA ALA A 148 5.35 5.63 -20.62
C ALA A 148 5.06 4.34 -21.39
N LEU A 149 4.74 3.27 -20.65
CA LEU A 149 4.30 1.98 -21.17
C LEU A 149 2.87 1.69 -20.70
N PHE A 150 2.08 1.07 -21.58
CA PHE A 150 0.68 0.74 -21.38
C PHE A 150 0.52 -0.78 -21.38
N LEU A 151 0.32 -1.34 -20.19
CA LEU A 151 0.13 -2.76 -19.93
C LEU A 151 -1.29 -3.19 -20.30
N LYS A 152 -1.49 -4.49 -20.51
CA LYS A 152 -2.79 -5.07 -20.89
C LYS A 152 -3.17 -6.25 -20.00
N SER A 153 -4.39 -6.73 -20.15
CA SER A 153 -4.89 -7.87 -19.37
C SER A 153 -4.16 -9.18 -19.72
N GLN A 154 -4.13 -10.11 -18.76
CA GLN A 154 -3.62 -11.47 -18.92
C GLN A 154 -2.16 -11.50 -19.38
N MET A 155 -1.29 -10.70 -18.76
CA MET A 155 0.14 -10.74 -19.06
C MET A 155 0.98 -10.60 -17.79
N THR A 156 2.25 -10.96 -17.93
CA THR A 156 3.30 -10.65 -16.96
C THR A 156 4.28 -9.67 -17.57
N LEU A 157 4.60 -8.57 -16.88
CA LEU A 157 5.82 -7.81 -17.10
C LEU A 157 6.84 -8.27 -16.06
N GLN A 158 7.90 -8.94 -16.50
CA GLN A 158 8.99 -9.39 -15.65
C GLN A 158 10.22 -8.50 -15.86
N VAL A 159 10.75 -7.91 -14.79
CA VAL A 159 11.91 -7.03 -14.78
C VAL A 159 13.00 -7.63 -13.92
N ASP A 160 13.97 -8.27 -14.55
CA ASP A 160 15.15 -8.84 -13.89
C ASP A 160 16.39 -7.92 -14.05
N GLY A 161 16.34 -6.99 -15.02
CA GLY A 161 17.33 -5.93 -15.21
C GLY A 161 16.89 -4.59 -14.60
N VAL A 162 17.11 -3.50 -15.33
CA VAL A 162 16.66 -2.15 -14.96
C VAL A 162 15.72 -1.60 -16.04
N LEU A 163 14.50 -1.26 -15.66
CA LEU A 163 13.59 -0.44 -16.47
C LEU A 163 13.71 1.02 -16.03
N GLN A 164 14.30 1.86 -16.87
CA GLN A 164 14.64 3.24 -16.53
C GLN A 164 13.74 4.23 -17.28
N GLY A 165 13.01 5.06 -16.54
CA GLY A 165 12.20 6.14 -17.06
C GLY A 165 13.04 7.23 -17.70
N SER A 166 12.52 7.81 -18.78
CA SER A 166 13.01 9.05 -19.35
C SER A 166 12.77 10.22 -18.39
N THR A 167 13.49 11.32 -18.59
CA THR A 167 13.28 12.57 -17.86
C THR A 167 12.62 13.64 -18.73
N ASP A 168 12.15 13.27 -19.93
CA ASP A 168 11.47 14.18 -20.84
C ASP A 168 9.94 14.01 -20.70
N PRO A 169 9.20 15.03 -20.25
CA PRO A 169 7.73 14.96 -20.14
C PRO A 169 7.02 14.56 -21.45
N ALA A 170 7.61 14.83 -22.61
CA ALA A 170 7.02 14.44 -23.89
C ALA A 170 6.92 12.91 -24.08
N ASP A 171 7.75 12.15 -23.37
CA ASP A 171 7.72 10.68 -23.38
C ASP A 171 6.57 10.09 -22.54
N TYR A 172 5.75 10.94 -21.89
CA TYR A 172 4.68 10.56 -20.97
C TYR A 172 3.30 11.08 -21.41
N LEU A 173 3.12 11.31 -22.70
CA LEU A 173 1.82 11.64 -23.29
C LEU A 173 1.05 10.39 -23.67
N ALA A 174 -0.28 10.51 -23.77
CA ALA A 174 -1.15 9.42 -24.16
C ALA A 174 -0.84 8.94 -25.60
N PRO A 175 -0.83 7.62 -25.85
CA PRO A 175 -0.75 7.10 -27.21
C PRO A 175 -2.06 7.40 -27.95
N SER A 176 -1.99 7.41 -29.29
CA SER A 176 -3.13 7.77 -30.14
C SER A 176 -4.32 6.82 -30.05
N ASP A 177 -4.09 5.59 -29.56
CA ASP A 177 -5.10 4.56 -29.35
C ASP A 177 -5.48 4.39 -27.87
N TYR A 178 -5.13 5.36 -26.99
CA TYR A 178 -5.52 5.31 -25.58
C TYR A 178 -7.06 5.28 -25.43
N PRO A 179 -7.61 4.28 -24.73
CA PRO A 179 -9.07 4.10 -24.64
C PRO A 179 -9.75 5.06 -23.65
N GLY A 180 -8.98 5.68 -22.75
CA GLY A 180 -9.50 6.65 -21.78
C GLY A 180 -9.61 8.07 -22.33
N GLN A 181 -10.09 8.99 -21.50
CA GLN A 181 -10.15 10.41 -21.87
C GLN A 181 -8.74 11.03 -21.88
N VAL A 182 -8.48 11.85 -22.89
CA VAL A 182 -7.23 12.61 -23.07
C VAL A 182 -7.59 14.06 -23.30
N ASN A 183 -6.88 15.00 -22.65
CA ASN A 183 -7.08 16.43 -22.87
C ASN A 183 -6.34 16.92 -24.14
N ALA A 184 -6.44 18.22 -24.44
CA ALA A 184 -5.81 18.82 -25.62
C ALA A 184 -4.26 18.77 -25.60
N ASP A 185 -3.66 18.65 -24.41
CA ASP A 185 -2.21 18.58 -24.22
C ASP A 185 -1.67 17.15 -24.26
N GLY A 186 -2.54 16.15 -24.45
CA GLY A 186 -2.15 14.73 -24.46
C GLY A 186 -2.10 14.09 -23.07
N LEU A 187 -2.59 14.76 -22.03
CA LEU A 187 -2.65 14.24 -20.66
C LEU A 187 -3.86 13.31 -20.46
N LEU A 188 -3.67 12.26 -19.67
CA LEU A 188 -4.63 11.20 -19.42
C LEU A 188 -5.52 11.59 -18.25
N LEU A 189 -6.83 11.42 -18.40
CA LEU A 189 -7.72 11.55 -17.25
C LEU A 189 -7.39 10.47 -16.22
N ASN A 190 -6.99 10.93 -15.04
CA ASN A 190 -6.53 10.13 -13.90
C ASN A 190 -7.11 10.74 -12.62
N ARG A 191 -6.57 10.42 -11.45
CA ARG A 191 -6.84 11.12 -10.19
C ARG A 191 -5.54 11.57 -9.54
N TYR A 192 -5.44 12.80 -9.02
CA TYR A 192 -4.29 13.30 -8.24
C TYR A 192 -4.80 14.08 -7.02
N GLU A 193 -4.23 13.84 -5.83
CA GLU A 193 -4.72 14.40 -4.55
C GLU A 193 -6.25 14.33 -4.41
N GLY A 194 -6.80 13.16 -4.76
CA GLY A 194 -8.22 12.85 -4.60
C GLY A 194 -9.17 13.45 -5.63
N TRP A 195 -8.67 14.23 -6.59
CA TRP A 195 -9.44 14.82 -7.69
C TRP A 195 -9.24 14.07 -9.00
N GLU A 196 -10.30 13.77 -9.74
CA GLU A 196 -10.19 13.27 -11.10
C GLU A 196 -9.83 14.41 -12.08
N LEU A 197 -8.62 14.37 -12.62
CA LEU A 197 -8.10 15.38 -13.54
C LEU A 197 -7.06 14.81 -14.51
N PRO A 198 -6.78 15.49 -15.64
CA PRO A 198 -5.75 15.08 -16.58
C PRO A 198 -4.34 15.16 -15.97
N THR A 199 -3.55 14.09 -16.07
CA THR A 199 -2.13 14.05 -15.64
C THR A 199 -1.26 13.45 -16.75
N TYR A 200 0.05 13.65 -16.67
CA TYR A 200 1.00 12.84 -17.42
C TYR A 200 0.78 11.35 -17.14
N ALA A 201 1.11 10.53 -18.14
CA ALA A 201 1.16 9.09 -17.97
C ALA A 201 2.22 8.75 -16.93
N SER A 202 2.05 7.59 -16.28
CA SER A 202 3.08 7.02 -15.41
C SER A 202 4.10 6.26 -16.24
N LEU A 203 5.22 5.82 -15.64
CA LEU A 203 6.15 4.93 -16.34
C LEU A 203 5.45 3.63 -16.76
N LEU A 204 4.67 3.02 -15.85
CA LEU A 204 3.80 1.90 -16.13
C LEU A 204 2.33 2.27 -15.89
N ASN A 205 1.47 2.02 -16.88
CA ASN A 205 0.04 2.31 -16.83
C ASN A 205 -0.74 1.03 -17.10
N ALA A 206 -1.72 0.72 -16.27
CA ALA A 206 -2.67 -0.38 -16.51
C ALA A 206 -4.11 0.10 -16.29
N GLY A 207 -4.97 -0.19 -17.27
CA GLY A 207 -6.34 0.28 -17.28
C GLY A 207 -6.45 1.79 -17.57
N TRP A 208 -7.67 2.32 -17.43
CA TRP A 208 -8.00 3.73 -17.67
C TRP A 208 -9.27 4.08 -16.91
N LEU A 209 -9.49 5.37 -16.67
CA LEU A 209 -10.65 5.85 -15.92
C LEU A 209 -11.90 5.97 -16.81
N ASN A 210 -12.91 5.15 -16.51
CA ASN A 210 -14.28 5.29 -16.99
C ASN A 210 -15.13 6.03 -15.94
N GLN A 211 -15.31 7.34 -16.11
CA GLN A 211 -16.11 8.15 -15.17
C GLN A 211 -17.61 7.79 -15.16
N ALA A 212 -18.12 7.14 -16.22
CA ALA A 212 -19.52 6.71 -16.26
C ALA A 212 -19.79 5.49 -15.36
N ASP A 213 -18.75 4.69 -15.12
CA ASP A 213 -18.79 3.55 -14.22
C ASP A 213 -17.40 3.35 -13.59
N ARG A 214 -17.20 3.92 -12.40
CA ARG A 214 -15.95 3.82 -11.63
C ARG A 214 -15.69 2.42 -11.09
N GLN A 215 -16.64 1.49 -11.17
CA GLN A 215 -16.43 0.10 -10.79
C GLN A 215 -16.18 -0.83 -11.99
N ALA A 216 -16.15 -0.29 -13.22
CA ALA A 216 -15.75 -1.05 -14.39
C ALA A 216 -14.37 -1.68 -14.21
N VAL A 217 -14.13 -2.79 -14.90
CA VAL A 217 -12.84 -3.48 -14.95
C VAL A 217 -12.27 -3.35 -16.35
N ASN A 218 -11.22 -2.53 -16.47
CA ASN A 218 -10.61 -2.18 -17.76
C ASN A 218 -9.26 -2.88 -17.96
N CYS A 219 -8.68 -3.46 -16.91
CA CYS A 219 -7.53 -4.36 -16.98
C CYS A 219 -7.65 -5.47 -15.94
N ARG A 220 -7.23 -6.70 -16.25
CA ARG A 220 -7.28 -7.80 -15.29
C ARG A 220 -6.20 -8.84 -15.50
N ASP A 221 -5.94 -9.63 -14.45
CA ASP A 221 -5.01 -10.75 -14.48
C ASP A 221 -3.60 -10.32 -14.92
N LEU A 222 -3.08 -9.29 -14.26
CA LEU A 222 -1.78 -8.68 -14.56
C LEU A 222 -0.76 -9.01 -13.48
N THR A 223 0.46 -9.35 -13.88
CA THR A 223 1.60 -9.48 -12.96
C THR A 223 2.71 -8.51 -13.35
N ILE A 224 3.26 -7.78 -12.38
CA ILE A 224 4.45 -6.95 -12.53
C ILE A 224 5.49 -7.48 -11.53
N CYS A 225 6.51 -8.19 -12.00
CA CYS A 225 7.41 -8.91 -11.11
C CYS A 225 8.86 -8.89 -11.58
N GLY A 226 9.73 -9.57 -10.84
CA GLY A 226 11.14 -9.77 -11.16
C GLY A 226 12.03 -9.32 -10.01
N GLU A 227 13.32 -9.62 -10.07
CA GLU A 227 14.30 -9.27 -9.02
C GLU A 227 15.06 -7.96 -9.33
N GLY A 228 14.67 -7.28 -10.41
CA GLY A 228 15.30 -6.08 -10.92
C GLY A 228 14.75 -4.77 -10.36
N THR A 229 15.07 -3.68 -11.04
CA THR A 229 14.73 -2.31 -10.63
C THR A 229 13.84 -1.61 -11.65
N ILE A 230 12.81 -0.91 -11.18
CA ILE A 230 12.01 0.03 -11.97
C ILE A 230 12.28 1.44 -11.44
N ALA A 231 12.81 2.33 -12.27
CA ALA A 231 13.25 3.68 -11.90
C ALA A 231 12.46 4.76 -12.67
N GLY A 232 11.78 5.69 -12.00
CA GLY A 232 10.74 6.56 -12.61
C GLY A 232 11.17 7.90 -13.21
N GLY A 233 12.47 8.18 -13.34
CA GLY A 233 12.98 9.49 -13.79
C GLY A 233 13.10 10.55 -12.69
N GLY A 234 12.55 10.27 -11.50
CA GLY A 234 12.77 10.99 -10.25
C GLY A 234 12.33 12.45 -10.27
N ALA A 235 12.91 13.24 -9.37
CA ALA A 235 12.67 14.67 -9.25
C ALA A 235 12.93 15.41 -10.57
N ALA A 236 13.88 14.97 -11.39
CA ALA A 236 14.16 15.59 -12.69
C ALA A 236 12.94 15.57 -13.62
N LEU A 237 12.25 14.43 -13.73
CA LEU A 237 11.00 14.34 -14.49
C LEU A 237 9.88 15.13 -13.79
N GLY A 238 9.68 14.90 -12.49
CA GLY A 238 8.61 15.56 -11.73
C GLY A 238 8.69 17.09 -11.75
N ASP A 239 9.89 17.66 -11.65
CA ASP A 239 10.10 19.11 -11.73
C ASP A 239 9.89 19.64 -13.14
N ALA A 240 10.30 18.89 -14.18
CA ALA A 240 10.04 19.26 -15.57
C ALA A 240 8.53 19.28 -15.88
N GLU A 241 7.78 18.27 -15.41
CA GLU A 241 6.32 18.21 -15.54
C GLU A 241 5.64 19.38 -14.81
N LYS A 242 6.02 19.66 -13.56
CA LYS A 242 5.50 20.80 -12.78
C LYS A 242 5.73 22.13 -13.50
N GLN A 243 6.94 22.35 -14.01
CA GLN A 243 7.35 23.62 -14.61
C GLN A 243 6.48 23.99 -15.82
N LEU A 244 6.02 23.02 -16.60
CA LEU A 244 5.17 23.25 -17.78
C LEU A 244 3.77 23.81 -17.43
N TYR A 245 3.33 23.61 -16.19
CA TYR A 245 2.01 24.04 -15.70
C TYR A 245 2.11 24.89 -14.42
N ALA A 246 3.25 25.56 -14.19
CA ALA A 246 3.51 26.34 -12.98
C ALA A 246 2.72 27.65 -12.89
N ASP A 247 2.25 28.18 -14.04
CA ASP A 247 1.41 29.38 -14.10
C ASP A 247 0.03 29.10 -13.50
N GLN A 248 -0.20 29.59 -12.29
CA GLN A 248 -1.42 29.33 -11.51
C GLN A 248 -2.66 30.00 -12.09
N GLU A 249 -2.51 31.14 -12.75
CA GLU A 249 -3.63 31.85 -13.39
C GLU A 249 -4.06 31.12 -14.65
N LYS A 250 -3.08 30.63 -15.41
CA LYS A 250 -3.35 29.84 -16.63
C LYS A 250 -3.84 28.43 -16.32
N TYR A 251 -3.32 27.79 -15.27
CA TYR A 251 -3.59 26.39 -14.94
C TYR A 251 -4.04 26.19 -13.48
N PRO A 252 -5.15 26.79 -13.05
CA PRO A 252 -5.62 26.71 -11.67
C PRO A 252 -5.96 25.27 -11.23
N LEU A 253 -6.30 24.38 -12.17
CA LEU A 253 -6.57 22.96 -11.91
C LEU A 253 -5.37 22.21 -11.32
N TYR A 254 -4.15 22.61 -11.67
CA TYR A 254 -2.93 21.91 -11.26
C TYR A 254 -2.27 22.50 -10.02
N VAL A 255 -2.92 23.46 -9.36
CA VAL A 255 -2.43 24.07 -8.12
C VAL A 255 -2.73 23.14 -6.94
N SER A 256 -1.72 22.90 -6.11
CA SER A 256 -1.84 22.24 -4.81
C SER A 256 -0.98 22.99 -3.79
N ASP A 257 -1.50 23.20 -2.58
CA ASP A 257 -0.80 23.90 -1.49
C ASP A 257 -0.10 25.19 -1.96
N THR A 258 -0.81 26.00 -2.75
CA THR A 258 -0.31 27.26 -3.37
C THR A 258 0.83 27.11 -4.39
N MET A 259 1.18 25.88 -4.77
CA MET A 259 2.18 25.56 -5.80
C MET A 259 1.52 25.15 -7.11
N GLY A 260 1.85 25.83 -8.21
CA GLY A 260 1.36 25.50 -9.56
C GLY A 260 2.02 24.26 -10.14
N GLY A 261 1.28 23.53 -10.96
CA GLY A 261 1.77 22.36 -11.72
C GLY A 261 1.89 21.06 -10.93
N ARG A 262 1.77 21.07 -9.59
CA ARG A 262 2.04 19.89 -8.74
C ARG A 262 1.19 18.67 -9.09
N ARG A 263 -0.08 18.88 -9.46
CA ARG A 263 -1.08 17.81 -9.69
C ARG A 263 -1.06 17.19 -11.08
N ASN A 264 -0.23 17.68 -12.00
CA ASN A 264 -0.17 17.13 -13.35
C ASN A 264 0.71 15.88 -13.46
N ARG A 265 1.48 15.54 -12.42
CA ARG A 265 2.61 14.62 -12.55
C ARG A 265 2.18 13.17 -12.74
N GLY A 266 3.03 12.42 -13.46
CA GLY A 266 2.96 10.97 -13.55
C GLY A 266 3.33 10.27 -12.24
N ARG A 267 3.22 8.93 -12.22
CA ARG A 267 3.67 8.06 -11.12
C ARG A 267 4.72 7.09 -11.64
N LEU A 268 5.24 6.22 -10.78
CA LEU A 268 5.99 5.06 -11.26
C LEU A 268 5.05 4.01 -11.86
N ILE A 269 4.06 3.56 -11.10
CA ILE A 269 3.09 2.54 -11.48
C ILE A 269 1.68 3.06 -11.18
N GLN A 270 0.85 3.14 -12.20
CA GLN A 270 -0.55 3.52 -12.09
C GLN A 270 -1.45 2.37 -12.51
N LEU A 271 -2.29 1.93 -11.58
CA LEU A 271 -3.39 1.00 -11.82
C LEU A 271 -4.70 1.78 -11.73
N ILE A 272 -5.55 1.68 -12.74
CA ILE A 272 -6.89 2.27 -12.74
C ILE A 272 -7.88 1.20 -13.15
N GLN A 273 -8.90 0.95 -12.34
CA GLN A 273 -9.97 0.02 -12.68
C GLN A 273 -9.42 -1.38 -13.05
N CYS A 274 -8.41 -1.81 -12.29
CA CYS A 274 -7.75 -3.10 -12.47
C CYS A 274 -8.37 -4.14 -11.54
N HIS A 275 -8.42 -5.40 -11.99
CA HIS A 275 -8.88 -6.53 -11.19
C HIS A 275 -7.89 -7.68 -11.18
N THR A 276 -7.53 -8.20 -10.01
CA THR A 276 -6.55 -9.29 -9.87
C THR A 276 -5.18 -8.88 -10.43
N VAL A 277 -4.41 -8.14 -9.62
CA VAL A 277 -3.04 -7.72 -9.96
C VAL A 277 -2.07 -8.19 -8.88
N ASP A 278 -0.92 -8.69 -9.31
CA ASP A 278 0.19 -9.13 -8.46
C ASP A 278 1.45 -8.31 -8.79
N ILE A 279 2.05 -7.66 -7.79
CA ILE A 279 3.29 -6.88 -7.93
C ILE A 279 4.32 -7.39 -6.94
N HIS A 280 5.44 -7.97 -7.38
CA HIS A 280 6.39 -8.57 -6.42
C HIS A 280 7.85 -8.65 -6.82
N GLY A 281 8.71 -8.74 -5.80
CA GLY A 281 10.17 -8.98 -5.92
C GLY A 281 11.01 -7.77 -6.34
N LEU A 282 10.36 -6.67 -6.70
CA LEU A 282 10.98 -5.54 -7.39
C LEU A 282 11.56 -4.50 -6.44
N THR A 283 12.61 -3.82 -6.92
CA THR A 283 13.08 -2.56 -6.35
C THR A 283 12.47 -1.40 -7.14
N LEU A 284 11.64 -0.58 -6.48
CA LEU A 284 10.95 0.57 -7.05
C LEU A 284 11.61 1.87 -6.57
N VAL A 285 12.15 2.66 -7.50
CA VAL A 285 12.97 3.83 -7.15
C VAL A 285 12.64 5.06 -7.96
N ASP A 286 12.97 6.22 -7.39
CA ASP A 286 12.95 7.52 -8.06
C ASP A 286 11.67 7.76 -8.89
N PRO A 287 10.46 7.67 -8.30
CA PRO A 287 9.24 8.09 -8.97
C PRO A 287 9.26 9.62 -9.22
N PRO A 288 8.51 10.14 -10.21
CA PRO A 288 8.34 11.59 -10.40
C PRO A 288 7.37 12.23 -9.37
N ALA A 289 6.53 11.41 -8.75
CA ALA A 289 5.65 11.72 -7.62
C ALA A 289 5.38 10.41 -6.84
N TRP A 290 4.13 9.97 -6.73
CA TRP A 290 3.75 8.72 -6.05
C TRP A 290 4.31 7.49 -6.77
N THR A 291 4.59 6.43 -6.02
CA THR A 291 5.19 5.21 -6.56
C THR A 291 4.13 4.26 -7.12
N VAL A 292 3.28 3.67 -6.28
CA VAL A 292 2.23 2.72 -6.72
C VAL A 292 0.85 3.26 -6.40
N HIS A 293 0.12 3.74 -7.41
CA HIS A 293 -1.20 4.32 -7.22
C HIS A 293 -2.30 3.43 -7.80
N MET A 294 -3.27 3.04 -6.96
CA MET A 294 -4.34 2.10 -7.28
C MET A 294 -5.69 2.80 -7.17
N ILE A 295 -6.28 3.17 -8.31
CA ILE A 295 -7.55 3.87 -8.35
C ILE A 295 -8.66 2.90 -8.76
N TYR A 296 -9.70 2.77 -7.94
CA TYR A 296 -10.87 1.92 -8.22
C TYR A 296 -10.53 0.47 -8.57
N CYS A 297 -9.50 -0.07 -7.94
CA CYS A 297 -9.02 -1.42 -8.18
C CYS A 297 -9.68 -2.42 -7.23
N ASP A 298 -9.70 -3.69 -7.64
CA ASP A 298 -10.19 -4.80 -6.82
C ASP A 298 -9.21 -5.97 -6.87
N THR A 299 -8.81 -6.48 -5.71
CA THR A 299 -7.92 -7.65 -5.60
C THR A 299 -6.52 -7.32 -6.11
N ILE A 300 -5.79 -6.53 -5.32
CA ILE A 300 -4.40 -6.15 -5.60
C ILE A 300 -3.51 -6.72 -4.50
N THR A 301 -2.49 -7.46 -4.90
CA THR A 301 -1.48 -8.00 -4.00
C THR A 301 -0.11 -7.45 -4.36
N SER A 302 0.60 -6.90 -3.38
CA SER A 302 1.96 -6.40 -3.53
C SER A 302 2.86 -7.06 -2.50
N HIS A 303 3.99 -7.65 -2.88
CA HIS A 303 4.83 -8.33 -1.88
C HIS A 303 6.31 -8.42 -2.22
N ASP A 304 7.13 -8.56 -1.18
CA ASP A 304 8.58 -8.65 -1.33
C ASP A 304 9.17 -7.46 -2.13
N LEU A 305 8.60 -6.26 -1.95
CA LEU A 305 9.04 -5.04 -2.63
C LEU A 305 10.05 -4.25 -1.79
N THR A 306 10.98 -3.59 -2.48
CA THR A 306 11.77 -2.50 -1.89
C THR A 306 11.35 -1.19 -2.54
N ILE A 307 10.72 -0.28 -1.78
CA ILE A 307 10.24 1.01 -2.28
C ILE A 307 11.11 2.12 -1.70
N TYR A 308 11.80 2.84 -2.58
CA TYR A 308 12.80 3.84 -2.20
C TYR A 308 12.63 5.13 -3.01
N SER A 309 12.00 6.13 -2.40
CA SER A 309 11.68 7.43 -2.99
C SER A 309 12.08 8.62 -2.11
N PRO A 310 13.17 8.58 -1.31
CA PRO A 310 13.49 9.67 -0.41
C PRO A 310 13.81 10.94 -1.20
N ARG A 311 13.39 12.09 -0.66
CA ARG A 311 13.57 13.43 -1.27
C ARG A 311 12.79 13.65 -2.57
N ILE A 312 11.85 12.76 -2.92
CA ILE A 312 10.85 13.04 -3.94
C ILE A 312 9.69 13.80 -3.29
N ASP A 313 9.32 14.95 -3.87
CA ASP A 313 8.13 15.71 -3.48
C ASP A 313 6.86 14.90 -3.83
N ASN A 314 6.03 14.61 -2.83
CA ASN A 314 4.97 13.59 -2.91
C ASN A 314 5.54 12.23 -3.31
N GLY A 315 6.63 11.83 -2.66
CA GLY A 315 7.29 10.55 -2.87
C GLY A 315 6.61 9.39 -2.17
N ASP A 316 5.28 9.31 -2.18
CA ASP A 316 4.49 8.27 -1.51
C ASP A 316 4.84 6.88 -2.06
N GLY A 317 4.74 5.85 -1.22
CA GLY A 317 5.11 4.48 -1.58
C GLY A 317 3.98 3.68 -2.22
N TRP A 318 2.86 3.51 -1.51
CA TRP A 318 1.76 2.65 -1.95
C TRP A 318 0.41 3.27 -1.58
N ASP A 319 -0.36 3.64 -2.60
CA ASP A 319 -1.50 4.55 -2.53
C ASP A 319 -2.78 3.87 -3.04
N PRO A 320 -3.49 3.10 -2.20
CA PRO A 320 -4.82 2.64 -2.55
C PRO A 320 -5.83 3.78 -2.45
N ASP A 321 -6.50 4.08 -3.56
CA ASP A 321 -7.52 5.12 -3.67
C ASP A 321 -8.86 4.54 -4.18
N SER A 322 -9.87 4.56 -3.31
CA SER A 322 -11.20 4.02 -3.58
C SER A 322 -11.16 2.57 -4.09
N SER A 323 -10.25 1.77 -3.57
CA SER A 323 -9.93 0.40 -4.02
C SER A 323 -10.25 -0.63 -2.93
N ARG A 324 -10.45 -1.90 -3.29
CA ARG A 324 -10.82 -2.94 -2.33
C ARG A 324 -10.07 -4.25 -2.49
N ASN A 325 -10.10 -5.08 -1.44
CA ASN A 325 -9.43 -6.38 -1.39
C ASN A 325 -7.93 -6.23 -1.66
N LEU A 326 -7.26 -5.54 -0.74
CA LEU A 326 -5.89 -5.12 -0.90
C LEU A 326 -5.00 -5.89 0.07
N LEU A 327 -3.87 -6.38 -0.44
CA LEU A 327 -2.92 -7.15 0.34
C LEU A 327 -1.50 -6.64 0.09
N ILE A 328 -0.78 -6.29 1.15
CA ILE A 328 0.65 -5.98 1.06
C ILE A 328 1.45 -6.65 2.15
N TYR A 329 2.56 -7.32 1.80
CA TYR A 329 3.41 -7.97 2.80
C TYR A 329 4.88 -8.10 2.40
N GLY A 330 5.74 -8.37 3.38
CA GLY A 330 7.17 -8.64 3.15
C GLY A 330 7.92 -7.47 2.51
N SER A 331 7.38 -6.25 2.55
CA SER A 331 7.89 -5.10 1.80
C SER A 331 8.62 -4.11 2.71
N THR A 332 9.63 -3.45 2.15
CA THR A 332 10.43 -2.42 2.83
C THR A 332 10.23 -1.06 2.16
N PHE A 333 10.12 -0.01 2.98
CA PHE A 333 9.87 1.36 2.55
C PHE A 333 10.91 2.31 3.12
N ASN A 334 11.35 3.24 2.27
CA ASN A 334 12.02 4.47 2.67
C ASN A 334 11.62 5.56 1.68
N THR A 335 10.62 6.34 2.06
CA THR A 335 9.89 7.23 1.16
C THR A 335 10.17 8.70 1.44
N GLY A 336 9.89 9.57 0.46
CA GLY A 336 9.96 11.02 0.62
C GLY A 336 8.74 11.61 1.32
N ASP A 337 7.65 10.83 1.37
CA ASP A 337 6.35 11.18 1.96
C ASP A 337 5.78 9.92 2.64
N ASP A 338 4.47 9.71 2.64
CA ASP A 338 3.76 8.54 3.18
C ASP A 338 4.31 7.21 2.62
N CYS A 339 4.65 6.23 3.50
CA CYS A 339 5.05 4.91 3.02
C CYS A 339 3.86 4.19 2.38
N ILE A 340 2.73 4.23 3.09
CA ILE A 340 1.42 3.82 2.60
C ILE A 340 0.45 4.97 2.88
N ALA A 341 -0.32 5.37 1.87
CA ALA A 341 -1.35 6.38 2.02
C ALA A 341 -2.71 5.85 1.54
N VAL A 342 -3.59 5.51 2.47
CA VAL A 342 -4.93 5.00 2.17
C VAL A 342 -5.88 6.16 1.90
N LYS A 343 -6.37 6.24 0.67
CA LYS A 343 -7.18 7.34 0.14
C LYS A 343 -8.51 6.84 -0.42
N SER A 344 -9.43 7.75 -0.71
CA SER A 344 -10.77 7.50 -1.26
C SER A 344 -11.36 8.80 -1.83
N GLY A 345 -10.58 9.56 -2.59
CA GLY A 345 -10.99 10.87 -3.13
C GLY A 345 -11.11 12.02 -2.13
N LYS A 346 -11.19 13.25 -2.66
CA LYS A 346 -11.28 14.49 -1.88
C LYS A 346 -12.64 15.18 -2.05
N ASN A 347 -13.11 15.88 -1.02
CA ASN A 347 -14.34 16.68 -1.05
C ASN A 347 -14.32 17.76 -2.16
N PRO A 348 -15.47 18.08 -2.78
CA PRO A 348 -16.75 17.38 -2.66
C PRO A 348 -16.86 16.18 -3.62
N GLU A 349 -15.92 16.01 -4.55
CA GLU A 349 -15.99 14.98 -5.59
C GLU A 349 -15.96 13.56 -4.99
N GLY A 350 -15.02 13.28 -4.09
CA GLY A 350 -14.92 12.03 -3.36
C GLY A 350 -16.17 11.72 -2.52
N ASN A 351 -16.80 12.74 -1.93
CA ASN A 351 -18.08 12.54 -1.22
C ASN A 351 -19.21 12.17 -2.19
N THR A 352 -19.22 12.76 -3.39
CA THR A 352 -20.24 12.51 -4.42
C THR A 352 -20.07 11.14 -5.05
N ILE A 353 -18.81 10.74 -5.31
CA ILE A 353 -18.46 9.42 -5.82
C ILE A 353 -18.78 8.35 -4.78
N GLY A 354 -18.46 8.61 -3.50
CA GLY A 354 -18.90 7.78 -2.37
C GLY A 354 -18.38 6.34 -2.41
N LEU A 355 -17.23 6.10 -3.04
CA LEU A 355 -16.57 4.80 -3.07
C LEU A 355 -15.45 4.76 -2.02
N PRO A 356 -15.52 3.85 -1.03
CA PRO A 356 -14.48 3.75 -0.02
C PRO A 356 -13.27 2.96 -0.52
N THR A 357 -12.14 3.12 0.17
CA THR A 357 -11.12 2.07 0.19
C THR A 357 -11.44 1.07 1.31
N SER A 358 -11.46 -0.23 1.00
CA SER A 358 -11.83 -1.25 1.98
C SER A 358 -11.14 -2.60 1.88
N HIS A 359 -11.16 -3.37 2.98
CA HIS A 359 -10.57 -4.71 3.06
C HIS A 359 -9.06 -4.70 2.74
N LEU A 360 -8.29 -3.94 3.51
CA LEU A 360 -6.84 -3.82 3.39
C LEU A 360 -6.16 -4.62 4.48
N LEU A 361 -5.32 -5.58 4.10
CA LEU A 361 -4.42 -6.30 5.00
C LEU A 361 -2.95 -5.99 4.66
N ALA A 362 -2.26 -5.36 5.59
CA ALA A 362 -0.83 -5.03 5.52
C ALA A 362 -0.08 -5.78 6.64
N PHE A 363 0.95 -6.56 6.31
CA PHE A 363 1.71 -7.25 7.36
C PHE A 363 3.17 -7.57 6.99
N ASP A 364 4.03 -7.80 8.00
CA ASP A 364 5.47 -8.01 7.80
C ASP A 364 6.10 -6.88 6.96
N LEU A 365 5.77 -5.63 7.31
CA LEU A 365 6.32 -4.43 6.66
C LEU A 365 7.47 -3.85 7.46
N LYS A 366 8.41 -3.22 6.75
CA LYS A 366 9.51 -2.44 7.34
C LYS A 366 9.51 -1.04 6.74
N MET A 367 8.94 -0.08 7.46
CA MET A 367 9.03 1.34 7.11
C MET A 367 10.20 1.94 7.89
N GLN A 368 11.17 2.49 7.17
CA GLN A 368 12.49 2.91 7.70
C GLN A 368 12.76 4.40 7.49
N GLY A 369 11.77 5.16 7.03
CA GLY A 369 11.86 6.57 6.65
C GLY A 369 10.54 7.02 6.00
N GLY A 370 10.36 8.32 5.81
CA GLY A 370 9.11 8.91 5.33
C GLY A 370 8.08 9.12 6.43
N HIS A 371 6.84 9.44 6.07
CA HIS A 371 5.81 9.78 7.05
C HIS A 371 5.26 8.56 7.83
N GLY A 372 5.28 7.37 7.23
CA GLY A 372 4.82 6.12 7.85
C GLY A 372 3.55 5.52 7.22
N MET A 373 2.69 4.91 8.05
CA MET A 373 1.43 4.27 7.64
C MET A 373 0.25 5.23 7.85
N ILE A 374 -0.32 5.71 6.75
CA ILE A 374 -1.22 6.86 6.78
C ILE A 374 -2.58 6.51 6.20
N ILE A 375 -3.65 6.96 6.85
CA ILE A 375 -5.00 7.00 6.29
C ILE A 375 -5.40 8.47 6.10
N GLY A 376 -5.71 8.83 4.86
CA GLY A 376 -6.00 10.19 4.43
C GLY A 376 -4.83 10.89 3.74
N SER A 377 -4.90 12.20 3.48
CA SER A 377 -5.99 13.10 3.88
C SER A 377 -7.25 13.01 3.02
N GLU A 378 -7.14 12.44 1.83
CA GLU A 378 -8.20 12.29 0.85
C GLU A 378 -9.11 11.10 1.21
N MET A 379 -9.90 11.21 2.27
CA MET A 379 -10.73 10.12 2.79
C MET A 379 -12.24 10.35 2.62
N SER A 380 -12.64 11.19 1.65
CA SER A 380 -14.01 11.70 1.53
C SER A 380 -15.04 10.66 1.07
N GLY A 381 -14.63 9.65 0.32
CA GLY A 381 -15.43 8.47 -0.03
C GLY A 381 -15.55 7.43 1.09
N GLY A 382 -14.67 7.49 2.09
CA GLY A 382 -14.61 6.59 3.23
C GLY A 382 -13.42 5.63 3.19
N VAL A 383 -12.95 5.22 4.37
CA VAL A 383 -11.97 4.14 4.53
C VAL A 383 -12.45 3.19 5.61
N GLU A 384 -12.46 1.88 5.32
CA GLU A 384 -12.90 0.89 6.30
C GLU A 384 -12.22 -0.48 6.19
N ASP A 385 -12.19 -1.21 7.29
CA ASP A 385 -11.62 -2.57 7.36
C ASP A 385 -10.15 -2.59 6.92
N VAL A 386 -9.32 -1.92 7.72
CA VAL A 386 -7.87 -1.81 7.53
C VAL A 386 -7.17 -2.52 8.68
N ILE A 387 -6.38 -3.53 8.37
CA ILE A 387 -5.59 -4.29 9.34
C ILE A 387 -4.12 -4.12 8.99
N VAL A 388 -3.36 -3.59 9.92
CA VAL A 388 -1.89 -3.51 9.87
C VAL A 388 -1.34 -4.37 11.00
N ARG A 389 -0.58 -5.41 10.69
CA ARG A 389 -0.02 -6.31 11.71
C ARG A 389 1.43 -6.67 11.50
N ASP A 390 2.09 -7.19 12.55
CA ASP A 390 3.43 -7.78 12.46
C ASP A 390 4.46 -6.87 11.76
N SER A 391 4.36 -5.55 11.96
CA SER A 391 5.10 -4.56 11.16
C SER A 391 5.97 -3.64 12.02
N GLN A 392 7.09 -3.21 11.42
CA GLN A 392 8.01 -2.25 11.99
C GLN A 392 7.83 -0.92 11.26
N ILE A 393 7.25 0.07 11.94
CA ILE A 393 6.98 1.42 11.45
C ILE A 393 7.84 2.38 12.28
N GLN A 394 9.15 2.40 11.99
CA GLN A 394 10.14 3.05 12.83
C GLN A 394 11.10 3.94 12.02
N GLY A 395 11.56 5.02 12.62
CA GLY A 395 12.39 6.01 11.91
C GLY A 395 11.58 6.80 10.89
N THR A 396 10.26 6.86 11.07
CA THR A 396 9.30 7.65 10.30
C THR A 396 8.98 8.96 11.02
N ASP A 397 8.44 9.93 10.30
CA ASP A 397 8.11 11.23 10.89
C ASP A 397 6.88 11.16 11.83
N TYR A 398 5.92 10.28 11.53
CA TYR A 398 4.62 10.24 12.22
C TYR A 398 4.19 8.85 12.72
N GLY A 399 4.76 7.76 12.23
CA GLY A 399 4.35 6.40 12.61
C GLY A 399 3.04 5.99 11.94
N PHE A 400 2.00 5.75 12.75
CA PHE A 400 0.65 5.44 12.28
C PHE A 400 -0.24 6.68 12.44
N GLU A 401 -0.80 7.16 11.34
CA GLU A 401 -1.54 8.43 11.33
C GLU A 401 -2.88 8.31 10.59
N ILE A 402 -3.95 8.84 11.20
CA ILE A 402 -5.22 9.12 10.53
C ILE A 402 -5.37 10.64 10.48
N LYS A 403 -5.36 11.19 9.27
CA LYS A 403 -5.34 12.64 9.06
C LYS A 403 -6.44 13.06 8.11
N ALA A 404 -7.11 14.16 8.41
CA ALA A 404 -8.09 14.78 7.52
C ALA A 404 -8.19 16.28 7.80
N ASN A 405 -8.64 17.06 6.83
CA ASN A 405 -9.14 18.39 7.13
C ASN A 405 -10.63 18.30 7.58
N PRO A 406 -11.14 19.17 8.47
CA PRO A 406 -12.55 19.21 8.84
C PRO A 406 -13.52 19.34 7.66
N ASP A 407 -13.06 19.80 6.51
CA ASP A 407 -13.88 19.95 5.31
C ASP A 407 -14.09 18.65 4.52
N ARG A 408 -13.41 17.55 4.87
CA ARG A 408 -13.43 16.31 4.09
C ARG A 408 -14.75 15.56 4.13
N GLY A 409 -15.49 15.64 5.23
CA GLY A 409 -16.59 14.70 5.52
C GLY A 409 -16.10 13.25 5.50
N GLY A 410 -16.94 12.33 5.03
CA GLY A 410 -16.57 10.91 4.92
C GLY A 410 -16.35 10.24 6.28
N TYR A 411 -15.64 9.12 6.28
CA TYR A 411 -15.38 8.36 7.50
C TYR A 411 -14.08 7.54 7.42
N VAL A 412 -13.52 7.23 8.59
CA VAL A 412 -12.52 6.17 8.78
C VAL A 412 -12.99 5.26 9.90
N ARG A 413 -13.17 3.96 9.63
CA ARG A 413 -13.63 3.01 10.66
C ARG A 413 -13.08 1.61 10.54
N GLN A 414 -13.20 0.82 11.61
CA GLN A 414 -12.77 -0.59 11.62
C GLN A 414 -11.28 -0.70 11.25
N VAL A 415 -10.44 -0.03 12.03
CA VAL A 415 -8.99 0.00 11.80
C VAL A 415 -8.29 -0.70 12.94
N THR A 416 -7.43 -1.66 12.63
CA THR A 416 -6.66 -2.43 13.60
C THR A 416 -5.16 -2.29 13.33
N LEU A 417 -4.41 -1.82 14.33
CA LEU A 417 -2.95 -1.92 14.39
C LEU A 417 -2.58 -2.95 15.46
N GLN A 418 -1.80 -3.96 15.11
CA GLN A 418 -1.58 -5.10 15.99
C GLN A 418 -0.18 -5.70 15.86
N ASP A 419 0.43 -6.15 16.95
CA ASP A 419 1.73 -6.84 16.92
C ASP A 419 2.81 -6.01 16.19
N CYS A 420 2.74 -4.68 16.35
CA CYS A 420 3.59 -3.74 15.66
C CYS A 420 4.61 -3.09 16.60
N VAL A 421 5.66 -2.55 16.01
CA VAL A 421 6.49 -1.50 16.61
C VAL A 421 6.27 -0.24 15.79
N VAL A 422 5.86 0.85 16.43
CA VAL A 422 5.48 2.09 15.75
C VAL A 422 6.09 3.30 16.45
N ASP A 423 6.49 4.33 15.70
CA ASP A 423 6.97 5.58 16.30
C ASP A 423 5.88 6.25 17.13
N ARG A 424 4.72 6.56 16.53
CA ARG A 424 3.58 7.23 17.18
C ARG A 424 2.26 6.73 16.63
N VAL A 425 1.18 7.00 17.36
CA VAL A 425 -0.21 6.78 16.91
C VAL A 425 -0.95 8.11 16.97
N MET A 426 -1.40 8.61 15.83
CA MET A 426 -2.04 9.93 15.74
C MET A 426 -3.36 9.89 14.98
N ILE A 427 -4.36 10.57 15.52
CA ILE A 427 -5.61 10.90 14.84
C ILE A 427 -5.83 12.39 15.04
N HIS A 428 -5.82 13.18 13.97
CA HIS A 428 -5.92 14.63 14.09
C HIS A 428 -6.32 15.35 12.80
N SER A 429 -6.63 16.64 12.97
CA SER A 429 -6.95 17.57 11.90
C SER A 429 -5.70 18.17 11.27
N MET A 430 -5.69 18.33 9.95
CA MET A 430 -4.63 19.05 9.23
C MET A 430 -5.14 20.34 8.57
N PRO A 431 -4.36 21.44 8.59
CA PRO A 431 -4.82 22.76 8.13
C PRO A 431 -4.61 23.02 6.62
N TYR A 432 -4.08 22.06 5.86
CA TYR A 432 -3.71 22.23 4.45
C TYR A 432 -4.49 21.29 3.52
N ASN A 433 -4.24 21.40 2.21
CA ASN A 433 -4.91 20.60 1.17
C ASN A 433 -6.45 20.78 1.14
N THR A 434 -6.96 22.01 1.33
CA THR A 434 -8.40 22.33 1.58
C THR A 434 -9.11 23.03 0.41
N ASP A 435 -8.78 22.68 -0.83
CA ASP A 435 -9.15 23.44 -2.02
C ASP A 435 -10.55 23.14 -2.61
N GLY A 436 -11.31 22.22 -1.98
CA GLY A 436 -12.67 21.85 -2.39
C GLY A 436 -13.75 22.51 -1.53
N VAL A 437 -14.99 22.54 -2.05
CA VAL A 437 -16.16 22.97 -1.25
C VAL A 437 -16.27 22.06 -0.01
N PRO A 438 -16.40 22.63 1.20
CA PRO A 438 -16.53 21.84 2.42
C PRO A 438 -17.72 20.88 2.39
N ALA A 439 -17.51 19.65 2.85
CA ALA A 439 -18.60 18.70 3.05
C ALA A 439 -19.57 19.21 4.14
N ALA A 440 -20.84 18.83 4.02
CA ALA A 440 -21.88 19.19 4.99
C ALA A 440 -21.68 18.55 6.38
N THR A 441 -20.81 17.54 6.49
CA THR A 441 -20.50 16.85 7.74
C THR A 441 -19.01 16.87 7.98
N LEU A 442 -18.62 16.83 9.25
CA LEU A 442 -17.23 16.62 9.67
C LEU A 442 -16.77 15.17 9.40
N PRO A 443 -15.46 14.92 9.32
CA PRO A 443 -14.93 13.55 9.24
C PRO A 443 -15.32 12.74 10.48
N ALA A 444 -15.85 11.54 10.27
CA ALA A 444 -16.16 10.61 11.35
C ALA A 444 -15.04 9.56 11.49
N VAL A 445 -14.42 9.48 12.68
CA VAL A 445 -13.41 8.44 12.97
C VAL A 445 -13.87 7.57 14.11
N SER A 446 -13.97 6.26 13.90
CA SER A 446 -14.46 5.34 14.93
C SER A 446 -13.96 3.91 14.81
N GLU A 447 -14.10 3.10 15.86
CA GLU A 447 -13.81 1.66 15.82
C GLU A 447 -12.32 1.40 15.48
N ILE A 448 -11.46 2.03 16.28
CA ILE A 448 -10.01 1.96 16.15
C ILE A 448 -9.47 1.06 17.25
N THR A 449 -8.73 0.02 16.89
CA THR A 449 -8.10 -0.91 17.84
C THR A 449 -6.59 -0.87 17.64
N ILE A 450 -5.87 -0.49 18.69
CA ILE A 450 -4.40 -0.61 18.75
C ILE A 450 -4.10 -1.63 19.83
N ARG A 451 -3.49 -2.75 19.47
CA ARG A 451 -3.20 -3.82 20.43
C ARG A 451 -1.83 -4.44 20.28
N ASP A 452 -1.30 -4.98 21.38
CA ASP A 452 -0.08 -5.79 21.37
C ASP A 452 1.09 -5.06 20.67
N THR A 453 1.18 -3.74 20.87
CA THR A 453 2.03 -2.84 20.06
C THR A 453 2.97 -2.04 20.95
N ALA A 454 4.23 -1.93 20.53
CA ALA A 454 5.22 -1.06 21.16
C ALA A 454 5.26 0.31 20.45
N VAL A 455 5.04 1.40 21.18
CA VAL A 455 5.08 2.77 20.66
C VAL A 455 6.39 3.43 21.10
N THR A 456 7.34 3.63 20.20
CA THR A 456 8.76 3.89 20.52
C THR A 456 9.25 5.32 20.28
N GLY A 457 8.38 6.22 19.81
CA GLY A 457 8.74 7.57 19.40
C GLY A 457 9.48 8.40 20.46
N ALA A 458 10.27 9.37 19.98
CA ALA A 458 11.11 10.21 20.82
C ALA A 458 10.31 11.29 21.56
N GLU A 459 9.17 11.69 21.02
CA GLU A 459 8.27 12.71 21.53
C GLU A 459 7.64 12.31 22.86
N GLU A 460 7.22 13.30 23.66
CA GLU A 460 6.49 13.03 24.90
C GLU A 460 5.09 12.47 24.61
N ARG A 461 4.36 13.10 23.68
CA ARG A 461 3.03 12.67 23.23
C ARG A 461 3.14 11.68 22.07
N VAL A 462 3.23 10.40 22.43
CA VAL A 462 3.39 9.31 21.46
C VAL A 462 2.05 8.74 20.99
N ILE A 463 0.98 8.95 21.75
CA ILE A 463 -0.40 8.68 21.30
C ILE A 463 -1.20 9.98 21.38
N GLN A 464 -1.81 10.38 20.26
CA GLN A 464 -2.62 11.57 20.15
C GLN A 464 -3.95 11.24 19.45
N LEU A 465 -5.07 11.40 20.16
CA LEU A 465 -6.41 11.23 19.60
C LEU A 465 -7.15 12.56 19.71
N VAL A 466 -7.36 13.22 18.57
CA VAL A 466 -7.98 14.54 18.49
C VAL A 466 -9.09 14.50 17.45
N GLY A 467 -10.33 14.69 17.90
CA GLY A 467 -11.49 14.81 17.03
C GLY A 467 -11.51 16.09 16.20
N PHE A 468 -12.51 16.21 15.33
CA PHE A 468 -12.63 17.33 14.39
C PHE A 468 -13.61 18.38 14.91
N GLN A 469 -13.39 19.63 14.51
CA GLN A 469 -14.28 20.74 14.80
C GLN A 469 -14.31 21.73 13.64
N ARG A 470 -15.48 22.33 13.39
CA ARG A 470 -15.68 23.42 12.43
C ARG A 470 -16.95 24.17 12.79
N ASP A 471 -16.89 25.49 12.86
CA ASP A 471 -18.07 26.36 13.07
C ASP A 471 -18.95 25.99 14.29
N GLY A 472 -18.32 25.49 15.36
CA GLY A 472 -19.00 25.06 16.58
C GLY A 472 -19.58 23.65 16.54
N GLU A 473 -19.55 22.97 15.39
CA GLU A 473 -19.79 21.54 15.28
C GLU A 473 -18.54 20.76 15.69
N THR A 474 -18.75 19.58 16.28
CA THR A 474 -17.67 18.68 16.71
C THR A 474 -17.96 17.25 16.27
N ALA A 475 -16.90 16.54 15.91
CA ALA A 475 -16.94 15.12 15.59
C ALA A 475 -15.84 14.41 16.39
N PRO A 476 -16.19 13.86 17.57
CA PRO A 476 -15.22 13.19 18.39
C PRO A 476 -14.71 11.90 17.73
N VAL A 477 -13.48 11.50 18.05
CA VAL A 477 -12.97 10.15 17.75
C VAL A 477 -13.65 9.16 18.69
N ARG A 478 -14.26 8.10 18.16
CA ARG A 478 -15.16 7.22 18.94
C ARG A 478 -14.73 5.76 19.00
N LYS A 479 -15.07 5.06 20.08
CA LYS A 479 -14.89 3.60 20.21
C LYS A 479 -13.45 3.18 19.93
N VAL A 480 -12.52 3.74 20.70
CA VAL A 480 -11.08 3.43 20.57
C VAL A 480 -10.68 2.44 21.64
N VAL A 481 -9.95 1.40 21.25
CA VAL A 481 -9.34 0.43 22.18
C VAL A 481 -7.84 0.53 22.06
N LEU A 482 -7.17 0.85 23.16
CA LEU A 482 -5.74 0.77 23.35
C LEU A 482 -5.47 -0.37 24.33
N GLU A 483 -4.94 -1.50 23.86
CA GLU A 483 -4.78 -2.70 24.67
C GLU A 483 -3.37 -3.30 24.62
N ASN A 484 -2.78 -3.61 25.77
CA ASN A 484 -1.47 -4.27 25.85
C ASN A 484 -0.37 -3.51 25.09
N LEU A 485 -0.18 -2.24 25.45
CA LEU A 485 0.78 -1.35 24.80
C LEU A 485 1.94 -0.99 25.73
N THR A 486 3.14 -0.89 25.16
CA THR A 486 4.31 -0.34 25.86
C THR A 486 4.73 0.98 25.22
N LEU A 487 4.89 2.03 26.03
CA LEU A 487 5.22 3.38 25.53
C LEU A 487 6.66 3.78 25.88
N GLY A 488 7.38 4.27 24.87
CA GLY A 488 8.76 4.75 24.97
C GLY A 488 9.82 3.64 24.89
N ALA A 489 11.09 4.05 24.86
CA ALA A 489 12.22 3.15 25.03
C ALA A 489 12.56 2.94 26.52
N ALA A 490 13.29 1.88 26.85
CA ALA A 490 13.63 1.54 28.25
C ALA A 490 14.39 2.65 29.00
N SER A 491 15.07 3.56 28.30
CA SER A 491 15.80 4.69 28.87
C SER A 491 15.16 6.05 28.60
N ALA A 492 13.97 6.10 28.01
CA ALA A 492 13.29 7.34 27.66
C ALA A 492 12.59 7.96 28.89
N GLY A 493 12.38 9.28 28.84
CA GLY A 493 11.45 9.96 29.76
C GLY A 493 10.01 9.44 29.60
N PRO A 494 9.12 9.75 30.57
CA PRO A 494 7.75 9.27 30.56
C PRO A 494 7.01 9.74 29.30
N LYS A 495 6.25 8.83 28.70
CA LYS A 495 5.41 9.09 27.53
C LYS A 495 3.95 9.33 27.91
N GLU A 496 3.24 10.04 27.05
CA GLU A 496 1.88 10.52 27.30
C GLU A 496 0.89 10.05 26.23
N ILE A 497 -0.36 9.89 26.67
CA ILE A 497 -1.54 9.76 25.82
C ILE A 497 -2.31 11.07 25.90
N TYR A 498 -2.55 11.72 24.76
CA TYR A 498 -3.31 12.96 24.67
C TYR A 498 -4.67 12.74 24.00
N LEU A 499 -5.74 13.17 24.67
CA LEU A 499 -7.12 13.03 24.24
C LEU A 499 -7.80 14.41 24.16
N ASP A 500 -8.39 14.74 23.02
CA ASP A 500 -9.29 15.88 22.84
C ASP A 500 -10.41 15.50 21.86
N TYR A 501 -11.64 15.96 22.09
CA TYR A 501 -12.82 15.52 21.34
C TYR A 501 -12.85 14.00 21.14
N CYS A 502 -13.01 13.25 22.22
CA CYS A 502 -13.00 11.78 22.20
C CYS A 502 -14.21 11.21 22.96
N ASP A 503 -14.72 10.07 22.50
CA ASP A 503 -15.86 9.38 23.13
C ASP A 503 -15.64 7.85 23.14
N ASP A 504 -15.87 7.18 24.27
CA ASP A 504 -15.64 5.73 24.43
C ASP A 504 -14.20 5.30 24.08
N VAL A 505 -13.24 5.73 24.91
CA VAL A 505 -11.83 5.32 24.80
C VAL A 505 -11.50 4.34 25.92
N GLN A 506 -11.08 3.14 25.55
CA GLN A 506 -10.76 2.06 26.48
C GLN A 506 -9.26 1.82 26.47
N ILE A 507 -8.61 2.06 27.60
CA ILE A 507 -7.17 1.91 27.79
C ILE A 507 -6.96 0.75 28.75
N ARG A 508 -6.34 -0.34 28.27
CA ARG A 508 -6.21 -1.60 29.01
C ARG A 508 -4.77 -2.07 28.97
N ARG A 509 -4.15 -2.31 30.13
CA ARG A 509 -2.76 -2.83 30.19
C ARG A 509 -1.78 -1.99 29.35
N VAL A 510 -1.86 -0.67 29.45
CA VAL A 510 -0.92 0.25 28.79
C VAL A 510 0.09 0.76 29.82
N VAL A 511 1.38 0.57 29.54
CA VAL A 511 2.47 0.83 30.49
C VAL A 511 3.65 1.54 29.83
N GLN A 512 4.45 2.26 30.60
CA GLN A 512 5.76 2.76 30.19
C GLN A 512 6.73 1.58 30.05
N THR A 513 7.52 1.56 28.99
CA THR A 513 8.55 0.51 28.78
C THR A 513 9.63 0.55 29.87
N ALA A 514 9.98 1.73 30.37
CA ALA A 514 11.08 1.93 31.30
C ALA A 514 10.85 1.32 32.69
N ASP A 515 9.61 1.38 33.21
CA ASP A 515 9.32 1.03 34.60
C ASP A 515 7.97 0.31 34.82
N GLY A 516 7.21 0.04 33.74
CA GLY A 516 5.93 -0.65 33.81
C GLY A 516 4.79 0.16 34.42
N ARG A 517 4.98 1.44 34.75
CA ARG A 517 3.91 2.28 35.30
C ARG A 517 2.91 2.69 34.22
N THR A 518 1.66 2.94 34.61
CA THR A 518 0.67 3.55 33.72
C THR A 518 1.16 4.91 33.21
N PRO A 519 1.05 5.22 31.91
CA PRO A 519 1.43 6.52 31.38
C PRO A 519 0.49 7.64 31.84
N GLN A 520 0.95 8.87 31.72
CA GLN A 520 0.10 10.03 31.93
C GLN A 520 -0.92 10.13 30.80
N ILE A 521 -2.19 10.32 31.17
CA ILE A 521 -3.29 10.52 30.23
C ILE A 521 -3.76 11.96 30.39
N ILE A 522 -3.51 12.78 29.37
CA ILE A 522 -3.92 14.18 29.33
C ILE A 522 -5.24 14.27 28.56
N GLN A 523 -6.25 14.85 29.19
CA GLN A 523 -7.57 15.02 28.60
C GLN A 523 -7.94 16.50 28.61
N ASN A 524 -8.45 17.02 27.50
CA ASN A 524 -9.07 18.34 27.48
C ASN A 524 -10.46 18.27 28.14
N GLU A 525 -10.53 18.65 29.42
CA GLU A 525 -11.74 18.51 30.23
C GLU A 525 -12.93 19.23 29.59
N GLY A 526 -14.05 18.52 29.41
CA GLY A 526 -15.26 19.02 28.75
C GLY A 526 -15.46 18.51 27.33
N ASN A 527 -14.40 18.09 26.63
CA ASN A 527 -14.47 17.55 25.27
C ASN A 527 -14.30 16.02 25.20
N VAL A 528 -13.96 15.39 26.32
CA VAL A 528 -13.64 13.96 26.40
C VAL A 528 -14.66 13.24 27.28
N HIS A 529 -15.24 12.17 26.75
CA HIS A 529 -16.30 11.39 27.40
C HIS A 529 -16.02 9.88 27.32
N GLY A 530 -16.51 9.11 28.30
CA GLY A 530 -16.46 7.65 28.24
C GLY A 530 -15.06 7.01 28.31
N VAL A 531 -14.06 7.68 28.91
CA VAL A 531 -12.71 7.10 29.06
C VAL A 531 -12.67 6.08 30.20
N THR A 532 -12.22 4.86 29.91
CA THR A 532 -12.03 3.80 30.90
C THR A 532 -10.57 3.35 30.89
N VAL A 533 -9.92 3.33 32.07
CA VAL A 533 -8.54 2.87 32.25
C VAL A 533 -8.54 1.62 33.14
N LYS A 534 -7.95 0.52 32.68
CA LYS A 534 -7.91 -0.77 33.39
C LYS A 534 -6.54 -1.45 33.35
#